data_AF-A0A968AMH1-F1
#
_entry.id   AF-A0A968AMH1-F1
#
_cell.length_a   1.000
_cell.length_b   1.000
_cell.length_c   1.000
_cell.angle_alpha   90.00
_cell.angle_beta   90.00
_cell.angle_gamma   90.00
#
_symmetry.space_group_name_H-M   'P 1'
#
loop_
_entity.id
_entity.type
_entity.pdbx_description
1 polymer ?
#
loop_
_entity_poly.entity_id
_entity_poly.type
_entity_poly.pdbx_seq_one_letter_code
_entity_poly.pdbx_strand_id
1 'polypeptide(L)'
;MVEILHINANSIAEDLGLQSGDKVVSVNGHQITDALDYRFYITNEEIELVIQREAQQFIFDIEKDYDDDLGLVLEDLEMRSCGNSCIFCFVYQNPKGLRKGLYFKDEDYRFSFMYGHYTTLTN
;
A
#
# COMPACT_ATOMS: atom_id res chain seq x y z
N MET A 1 3.63 6.37 -4.11
CA MET A 1 2.75 7.32 -3.41
C MET A 1 1.40 6.65 -3.23
N VAL A 2 0.75 6.87 -2.10
CA VAL A 2 -0.54 6.24 -1.75
C VAL A 2 -1.55 7.33 -1.43
N GLU A 3 -2.79 7.19 -1.91
CA GLU A 3 -3.84 8.18 -1.71
C GLU A 3 -4.51 8.02 -0.34
N ILE A 4 -4.77 9.16 0.32
CA ILE A 4 -5.53 9.24 1.56
C ILE A 4 -7.01 9.24 1.21
N LEU A 5 -7.72 8.18 1.60
CA LEU A 5 -9.16 8.05 1.37
C LEU A 5 -9.96 8.91 2.33
N HIS A 6 -9.61 8.89 3.62
CA HIS A 6 -10.22 9.71 4.65
C HIS A 6 -9.31 9.88 5.88
N ILE A 7 -9.67 10.81 6.75
CA ILE A 7 -8.93 11.16 7.95
C ILE A 7 -9.83 10.92 9.16
N ASN A 8 -9.27 10.30 10.20
CA ASN A 8 -9.97 10.07 11.45
C ASN A 8 -10.15 11.39 12.21
N ALA A 9 -11.33 11.58 12.80
CA ALA A 9 -11.59 12.74 13.65
C ALA A 9 -10.76 12.70 14.94
N ASN A 10 -10.31 13.87 15.40
CA ASN A 10 -9.39 14.07 16.52
C ASN A 10 -8.06 13.32 16.35
N SER A 11 -7.51 13.35 15.13
CA SER A 11 -6.22 12.73 14.82
C SER A 11 -5.15 13.76 14.52
N ILE A 12 -3.88 13.34 14.61
CA ILE A 12 -2.72 14.17 14.26
C ILE A 12 -2.85 14.67 12.82
N ALA A 13 -3.31 13.82 11.89
CA ALA A 13 -3.52 14.21 10.50
C ALA A 13 -4.57 15.32 10.33
N GLU A 14 -5.63 15.33 11.14
CA GLU A 14 -6.63 16.41 11.13
C GLU A 14 -6.02 17.72 11.63
N ASP A 15 -5.25 17.68 12.73
CA ASP A 15 -4.56 18.85 13.29
C ASP A 15 -3.53 19.46 12.32
N LEU A 16 -2.88 18.60 11.51
CA LEU A 16 -1.95 19.01 10.45
C LEU A 16 -2.65 19.58 9.21
N GLY A 17 -3.98 19.52 9.13
CA GLY A 17 -4.75 20.00 7.98
C GLY A 17 -4.57 19.16 6.71
N LEU A 18 -4.26 17.86 6.87
CA LEU A 18 -4.29 16.90 5.78
C LEU A 18 -5.72 16.70 5.30
N GLN A 19 -5.89 16.27 4.05
CA GLN A 19 -7.20 16.11 3.43
C GLN A 19 -7.31 14.81 2.64
N SER A 20 -8.54 14.33 2.44
CA SER A 20 -8.81 13.24 1.48
C SER A 20 -8.35 13.67 0.08
N GLY A 21 -7.73 12.74 -0.65
CA GLY A 21 -7.12 12.97 -1.97
C GLY A 21 -5.66 13.43 -1.92
N ASP A 22 -5.14 13.80 -0.74
CA ASP A 22 -3.70 13.98 -0.55
C ASP A 22 -2.96 12.65 -0.75
N LYS A 23 -1.72 12.70 -1.24
CA LYS A 23 -0.92 11.51 -1.51
C LYS A 23 0.31 11.46 -0.61
N VAL A 24 0.47 10.38 0.14
CA VAL A 24 1.68 10.12 0.92
C VAL A 24 2.80 9.73 -0.05
N VAL A 25 3.87 10.52 -0.09
CA VAL A 25 5.02 10.32 -0.99
C VAL A 25 6.12 9.54 -0.29
N SER A 26 6.54 10.01 0.89
CA SER A 26 7.58 9.38 1.69
C SER A 26 7.37 9.62 3.18
N VAL A 27 7.90 8.71 3.99
CA VAL A 27 7.98 8.80 5.45
C VAL A 27 9.44 8.54 5.84
N ASN A 28 10.07 9.44 6.59
CA ASN A 28 11.47 9.31 7.01
C ASN A 28 12.44 9.04 5.84
N GLY A 29 12.25 9.74 4.72
CA GLY A 29 13.03 9.57 3.49
C GLY A 29 12.76 8.28 2.71
N HIS A 30 11.91 7.37 3.20
CA HIS A 30 11.51 6.15 2.49
C HIS A 30 10.27 6.40 1.64
N GLN A 31 10.33 6.06 0.35
CA GLN A 31 9.16 6.16 -0.52
C GLN A 31 8.05 5.20 -0.07
N ILE A 32 6.82 5.70 -0.02
CA ILE A 32 5.65 4.90 0.29
C ILE A 32 4.99 4.44 -0.99
N THR A 33 4.95 3.12 -1.21
CA THR A 33 4.32 2.52 -2.40
C THR A 33 2.97 1.88 -2.08
N ASP A 34 2.79 1.40 -0.86
CA ASP A 34 1.54 0.82 -0.38
C ASP A 34 1.26 1.17 1.10
N ALA A 35 0.08 0.79 1.60
CA ALA A 35 -0.31 1.05 2.99
C ALA A 35 0.54 0.28 4.02
N LEU A 36 1.23 -0.80 3.62
CA LEU A 36 2.12 -1.55 4.51
C LEU A 36 3.42 -0.80 4.73
N ASP A 37 4.02 -0.25 3.66
CA ASP A 37 5.18 0.64 3.75
C ASP A 37 4.89 1.77 4.74
N TYR A 38 3.74 2.43 4.58
CA TYR A 38 3.30 3.50 5.48
C TYR A 38 3.29 3.03 6.94
N ARG A 39 2.54 1.97 7.24
CA ARG A 39 2.42 1.43 8.60
C ARG A 39 3.76 1.05 9.20
N PHE A 40 4.67 0.54 8.38
CA PHE A 40 6.01 0.19 8.82
C PHE A 40 6.83 1.44 9.19
N TYR A 41 6.88 2.43 8.30
CA TYR A 41 7.75 3.61 8.47
C TYR A 41 7.22 4.65 9.46
N ILE A 42 5.93 4.63 9.83
CA ILE A 42 5.39 5.50 10.89
C ILE A 42 5.72 5.03 12.31
N THR A 43 6.33 3.86 12.49
CA THR A 43 6.59 3.30 13.83
C THR A 43 7.86 3.93 14.43
N ASN A 44 7.86 5.25 14.59
CA ASN A 44 8.92 6.09 15.15
C ASN A 44 8.29 7.25 15.95
N GLU A 45 9.05 7.83 16.88
CA GLU A 45 8.63 9.01 17.65
C GLU A 45 8.71 10.30 16.83
N GLU A 46 9.78 10.45 16.04
CA GLU A 46 9.99 11.56 15.10
C GLU A 46 9.73 11.08 13.67
N ILE A 47 8.83 11.76 12.96
CA ILE A 47 8.46 11.45 11.58
C ILE A 47 8.60 12.68 10.68
N GLU A 48 9.37 12.55 9.61
CA GLU A 48 9.30 13.43 8.44
C GLU A 48 8.32 12.86 7.42
N LEU A 49 7.15 13.49 7.28
CA LEU A 49 6.10 13.09 6.34
C LEU A 49 6.08 14.01 5.13
N VAL A 50 6.22 13.44 3.93
CA VAL A 50 6.10 14.17 2.67
C VAL A 50 4.76 13.84 2.01
N ILE A 51 3.92 14.86 1.84
CA ILE A 51 2.62 14.78 1.19
C ILE A 51 2.67 15.52 -0.14
N GLN A 52 2.02 14.96 -1.16
CA GLN A 52 1.72 15.62 -2.40
C GLN A 52 0.23 15.97 -2.46
N ARG A 53 -0.06 17.26 -2.66
CA ARG A 53 -1.39 17.78 -2.95
C ARG A 53 -1.35 18.48 -4.29
N GLU A 54 -2.10 17.94 -5.25
CA GLU A 54 -2.03 18.37 -6.66
C GLU A 54 -0.58 18.34 -7.20
N ALA A 55 -0.03 19.52 -7.54
CA ALA A 55 1.33 19.70 -8.05
C ALA A 55 2.31 20.22 -6.97
N GLN A 56 1.87 20.37 -5.73
CA GLN A 56 2.68 20.89 -4.62
C GLN A 56 3.04 19.78 -3.63
N GLN A 57 4.23 19.89 -3.04
CA GLN A 57 4.69 19.01 -1.97
C GLN A 57 4.77 19.78 -0.66
N PHE A 58 4.34 19.11 0.40
CA PHE A 58 4.34 19.59 1.77
C PHE A 58 5.16 18.63 2.61
N ILE A 59 6.00 19.18 3.49
CA ILE A 59 6.83 18.42 4.42
C ILE A 59 6.34 18.77 5.82
N PHE A 60 6.07 17.74 6.62
CA PHE A 60 5.63 17.87 8.00
C PHE A 60 6.60 17.12 8.91
N ASP A 61 7.07 17.81 9.94
CA ASP A 61 7.82 17.21 11.04
C ASP A 61 6.83 16.93 12.17
N ILE A 62 6.69 15.66 12.55
CA ILE A 62 5.69 15.17 13.50
C ILE A 62 6.40 14.48 14.66
N GLU A 63 6.05 14.86 15.88
CA GLU A 63 6.45 14.19 17.12
C GLU A 63 5.22 13.49 17.71
N LYS A 64 5.34 12.19 17.99
CA LYS A 64 4.27 11.35 18.54
C LYS A 64 4.83 10.24 19.43
N ASP A 65 3.97 9.55 20.16
CA ASP A 65 4.40 8.31 20.83
C ASP A 65 4.72 7.22 19.79
N TYR A 66 5.66 6.33 20.11
CA TYR A 66 6.22 5.34 19.19
C TYR A 66 5.17 4.54 18.39
N ASP A 67 4.08 4.13 19.05
CA ASP A 67 3.01 3.31 18.48
C ASP A 67 1.77 4.11 18.03
N ASP A 68 1.78 5.45 18.15
CA ASP A 68 0.62 6.26 17.76
C ASP A 68 0.43 6.28 16.23
N ASP A 69 -0.83 6.24 15.81
CA ASP A 69 -1.21 6.39 14.41
C ASP A 69 -1.42 7.88 14.10
N LEU A 70 -1.11 8.31 12.87
CA LEU A 70 -1.44 9.67 12.41
C LEU A 70 -2.94 9.83 12.12
N GLY A 71 -3.68 8.71 12.00
CA GLY A 71 -5.12 8.72 11.70
C GLY A 71 -5.43 8.85 10.21
N LEU A 72 -4.49 8.44 9.36
CA LEU A 72 -4.67 8.38 7.91
C LEU A 72 -5.29 7.04 7.51
N VAL A 73 -6.41 7.09 6.79
CA VAL A 73 -6.95 5.90 6.14
C VAL A 73 -6.56 5.91 4.67
N LEU A 74 -5.64 5.01 4.33
CA LEU A 74 -5.05 4.88 3.01
C LEU A 74 -5.80 3.86 2.15
N GLU A 75 -5.57 3.94 0.85
CA GLU A 75 -5.98 2.89 -0.09
C GLU A 75 -5.35 1.53 0.30
N ASP A 76 -6.16 0.47 0.26
CA ASP A 76 -5.73 -0.88 0.63
C ASP A 76 -4.80 -1.46 -0.45
N LEU A 77 -4.05 -2.49 -0.08
CA LEU A 77 -3.16 -3.17 -1.00
C LEU A 77 -3.98 -3.89 -2.08
N GLU A 78 -3.78 -3.54 -3.35
CA GLU A 78 -4.43 -4.22 -4.47
C GLU A 78 -3.62 -5.44 -4.96
N MET A 79 -4.32 -6.55 -5.22
CA MET A 79 -3.73 -7.71 -5.87
C MET A 79 -3.39 -7.37 -7.33
N ARG A 80 -2.12 -7.57 -7.70
CA ARG A 80 -1.67 -7.41 -9.09
C ARG A 80 -1.63 -8.76 -9.79
N SER A 81 -2.20 -8.78 -10.99
CA SER A 81 -2.19 -9.97 -11.85
C SER A 81 -1.12 -9.85 -12.91
N CYS A 82 -0.34 -10.92 -13.09
CA CYS A 82 0.65 -11.02 -14.14
C CYS A 82 0.01 -10.88 -15.52
N GLY A 83 0.50 -9.92 -16.32
CA GLY A 83 0.04 -9.67 -17.69
C GLY A 83 0.61 -10.61 -18.75
N ASN A 84 1.63 -11.43 -18.42
CA ASN A 84 2.35 -12.23 -19.41
C ASN A 84 1.51 -13.39 -19.97
N SER A 85 1.60 -13.63 -21.28
CA SER A 85 0.89 -14.73 -21.96
C SER A 85 1.83 -15.83 -22.42
N CYS A 86 2.60 -16.38 -21.48
CA CYS A 86 3.61 -17.40 -21.76
C CYS A 86 2.96 -18.73 -22.19
N ILE A 87 3.51 -19.37 -23.24
CA ILE A 87 3.09 -20.70 -23.70
C ILE A 87 3.24 -21.78 -22.60
N PHE A 88 4.18 -21.59 -21.67
CA PHE A 88 4.48 -22.50 -20.57
C PHE A 88 3.80 -22.11 -19.24
N CYS A 89 2.81 -21.21 -19.25
CA CYS A 89 2.16 -20.77 -18.01
C CYS A 89 1.37 -21.93 -17.35
N PHE A 90 1.79 -22.35 -16.14
CA PHE A 90 1.12 -23.41 -15.38
C PHE A 90 -0.33 -23.08 -15.02
N VAL A 91 -0.62 -21.80 -14.76
CA VAL A 91 -1.98 -21.34 -14.46
C VAL A 91 -2.92 -21.59 -15.63
N TYR A 92 -2.46 -21.39 -16.88
CA TYR A 92 -3.25 -21.70 -18.08
C TYR A 92 -3.42 -23.20 -18.33
N GLN A 93 -2.53 -24.03 -17.79
CA GLN A 93 -2.58 -25.48 -17.92
C GLN A 93 -3.46 -26.14 -16.85
N ASN A 94 -4.01 -25.37 -15.89
CA ASN A 94 -4.88 -25.93 -14.87
C ASN A 94 -6.18 -26.49 -15.48
N PRO A 95 -6.63 -27.68 -15.05
CA PRO A 95 -7.90 -28.24 -15.49
C PRO A 95 -9.05 -27.32 -15.07
N LYS A 96 -10.18 -27.36 -15.77
CA LYS A 96 -11.37 -26.56 -15.43
C LYS A 96 -12.03 -27.07 -14.14
N GLY A 97 -12.62 -26.16 -13.37
CA GLY A 97 -13.42 -26.48 -12.17
C GLY A 97 -12.65 -26.53 -10.86
N LEU A 98 -11.36 -26.17 -10.84
CA LEU A 98 -10.59 -26.00 -9.62
C LEU A 98 -11.02 -24.74 -8.84
N ARG A 99 -10.46 -24.58 -7.64
CA ARG A 99 -10.67 -23.40 -6.80
C ARG A 99 -10.28 -22.12 -7.56
N LYS A 100 -11.12 -21.09 -7.50
CA LYS A 100 -10.95 -19.82 -8.24
C LYS A 100 -9.54 -19.21 -8.12
N GLY A 101 -8.98 -19.22 -6.91
CA GLY A 101 -7.64 -18.66 -6.66
C GLY A 101 -6.50 -19.35 -7.43
N LEU A 102 -6.67 -20.62 -7.86
CA LEU A 102 -5.67 -21.31 -8.67
C LEU A 102 -5.61 -20.83 -10.12
N TYR A 103 -6.57 -20.00 -10.55
CA TYR A 103 -6.57 -19.37 -11.87
C TYR A 103 -6.09 -17.91 -11.84
N PHE A 104 -5.83 -17.36 -10.66
CA PHE A 104 -5.26 -16.03 -10.52
C PHE A 104 -3.74 -16.11 -10.57
N LYS A 105 -3.14 -15.28 -11.42
CA LYS A 105 -1.69 -15.19 -11.63
C LYS A 105 -1.15 -14.05 -10.79
N ASP A 106 -0.87 -14.31 -9.53
CA ASP A 106 -0.53 -13.26 -8.58
C ASP A 106 0.93 -12.82 -8.72
N GLU A 107 1.17 -11.52 -8.75
CA GLU A 107 2.52 -10.95 -8.73
C GLU A 107 2.99 -10.67 -7.30
N ASP A 108 2.08 -10.67 -6.33
CA ASP A 108 2.41 -10.49 -4.93
C ASP A 108 2.45 -11.83 -4.18
N TYR A 109 3.63 -12.18 -3.68
CA TYR A 109 3.79 -13.41 -2.91
C TYR A 109 3.03 -13.38 -1.57
N ARG A 110 2.76 -12.20 -1.00
CA ARG A 110 2.01 -12.02 0.24
C ARG A 110 0.58 -12.50 0.04
N PHE A 111 -0.07 -12.05 -1.03
CA PHE A 111 -1.42 -12.51 -1.39
C PHE A 111 -1.44 -13.94 -1.88
N SER A 112 -0.41 -14.37 -2.60
CA SER A 112 -0.26 -15.77 -2.98
C SER A 112 -0.24 -16.69 -1.77
N PHE A 113 0.49 -16.31 -0.71
CA PHE A 113 0.53 -17.05 0.55
C PHE A 113 -0.83 -17.06 1.24
N MET A 114 -1.47 -15.89 1.39
CA MET A 114 -2.75 -15.77 2.11
C MET A 114 -3.92 -16.46 1.41
N TYR A 115 -3.98 -16.40 0.08
CA TYR A 115 -5.10 -16.90 -0.72
C TYR A 115 -4.78 -18.15 -1.52
N GLY A 116 -3.55 -18.66 -1.45
CA GLY A 116 -3.08 -19.84 -2.17
C GLY A 116 -3.07 -19.68 -3.69
N HIS A 117 -2.74 -18.49 -4.19
CA HIS A 117 -2.59 -18.23 -5.63
C HIS A 117 -1.24 -18.75 -6.15
N TYR A 118 -1.08 -18.82 -7.47
CA TYR A 118 0.24 -19.00 -8.07
C TYR A 118 0.99 -17.66 -8.07
N THR A 119 2.18 -17.64 -7.48
CA THR A 119 3.10 -16.51 -7.61
C THR A 119 3.84 -16.58 -8.94
N THR A 120 3.84 -15.50 -9.73
CA THR A 120 4.51 -15.46 -11.03
C THR A 120 5.95 -14.97 -11.00
N LEU A 121 6.35 -14.25 -9.94
CA LEU A 121 7.70 -13.68 -9.76
C LEU A 121 8.14 -12.81 -10.96
N THR A 122 7.20 -12.06 -11.52
CA THR A 122 7.40 -11.18 -12.68
C THR A 122 7.60 -9.70 -12.31
N ASN A 123 7.72 -9.41 -11.01
CA ASN A 123 7.91 -8.06 -10.44
C ASN A 123 9.16 -7.35 -10.94
#